data_AF-A0A7T5RA93-F1
#
_entry.id   AF-A0A7T5RA93-F1
#
_cell.length_a   1.000
_cell.length_b   1.000
_cell.length_c   1.000
_cell.angle_alpha   90.00
_cell.angle_beta   90.00
_cell.angle_gamma   90.00
#
_symmetry.space_group_name_H-M   'P 1'
#
loop_
_entity.id
_entity.type
_entity.pdbx_description
1 polymer ?
#
loop_
_entity_poly.entity_id
_entity_poly.type
_entity_poly.pdbx_seq_one_letter_code
_entity_poly.pdbx_strand_id
1 'polypeptide(L)'
;MFSLKKLRAFRFLLISIFLIGVIIDIFSKANSDISLLLLCALWILAIKLFKLKSAMTFKVTFVFLATLFFLFLISPDQKSIERVATWIFLFLVLGIVQQFREVAS
;
A
#
# COMPACT_ATOMS: atom_id res chain seq x y z
N MET A 1 -26.64 13.30 -3.56
CA MET A 1 -26.22 12.61 -4.81
C MET A 1 -24.80 13.08 -5.17
N PHE A 2 -23.75 12.31 -4.84
CA PHE A 2 -22.37 12.71 -5.15
C PHE A 2 -22.12 12.54 -6.66
N SER A 3 -21.67 13.61 -7.33
CA SER A 3 -21.27 13.56 -8.75
C SER A 3 -20.14 12.54 -8.95
N LEU A 4 -20.25 11.70 -9.99
CA LEU A 4 -19.23 10.71 -10.38
C LEU A 4 -17.81 11.30 -10.48
N LYS A 5 -17.70 12.58 -10.87
CA LYS A 5 -16.42 13.31 -10.92
C LYS A 5 -15.81 13.49 -9.53
N LYS A 6 -16.63 13.81 -8.52
CA LYS A 6 -16.18 13.98 -7.12
C LYS A 6 -15.71 12.66 -6.50
N LEU A 7 -16.42 11.56 -6.79
CA LEU A 7 -16.02 10.24 -6.28
C LEU A 7 -14.68 9.77 -6.89
N ARG A 8 -14.48 10.02 -8.19
CA ARG A 8 -13.21 9.71 -8.87
C ARG A 8 -12.05 10.55 -8.31
N ALA A 9 -12.26 11.85 -8.14
CA ALA A 9 -11.25 12.73 -7.55
C ALA A 9 -10.89 12.32 -6.12
N PHE A 10 -11.89 11.97 -5.30
CA PHE A 10 -11.68 11.49 -3.94
C PHE A 10 -10.89 10.18 -3.90
N ARG A 11 -11.17 9.24 -4.80
CA ARG A 11 -10.40 8.00 -4.94
C ARG A 11 -8.94 8.27 -5.29
N PHE A 12 -8.69 9.14 -6.26
CA PHE A 12 -7.32 9.53 -6.62
C PHE A 12 -6.61 10.19 -5.45
N LEU A 13 -7.26 11.12 -4.76
CA LEU A 13 -6.70 11.81 -3.60
C LEU A 13 -6.30 10.83 -2.49
N LEU A 14 -7.17 9.87 -2.15
CA LEU A 14 -6.88 8.89 -1.09
C LEU A 14 -5.69 7.98 -1.47
N ILE A 15 -5.65 7.50 -2.72
CA ILE A 15 -4.52 6.70 -3.22
C ILE A 15 -3.23 7.52 -3.23
N SER A 16 -3.27 8.78 -3.65
CA SER A 16 -2.10 9.66 -3.65
C SER A 16 -1.57 9.91 -2.24
N ILE A 17 -2.46 10.17 -1.26
CA ILE A 17 -2.07 10.32 0.14
C ILE A 17 -1.41 9.04 0.66
N PHE A 18 -1.97 7.87 0.35
CA PHE A 18 -1.38 6.59 0.70
C PHE A 18 0.04 6.43 0.10
N LEU A 19 0.20 6.68 -1.20
CA LEU A 19 1.49 6.55 -1.88
C LEU A 19 2.55 7.49 -1.31
N ILE A 20 2.20 8.76 -1.10
CA ILE A 20 3.11 9.75 -0.50
C ILE A 20 3.48 9.32 0.92
N GLY A 21 2.50 8.90 1.72
CA GLY A 21 2.73 8.43 3.08
C GLY A 21 3.68 7.23 3.13
N VAL A 22 3.53 6.27 2.21
CA VAL A 22 4.43 5.10 2.13
C VAL A 22 5.85 5.50 1.72
N ILE A 23 6.01 6.44 0.79
CA ILE A 23 7.34 6.95 0.42
C ILE A 23 8.00 7.60 1.64
N ILE A 24 7.27 8.45 2.37
CA ILE A 24 7.78 9.07 3.59
C ILE A 24 8.14 7.99 4.61
N ASP A 25 7.30 6.97 4.81
CA ASP A 25 7.55 5.89 5.76
C ASP A 25 8.80 5.05 5.42
N ILE A 26 9.06 4.79 4.13
CA ILE A 26 10.22 4.00 3.67
C ILE A 26 11.55 4.76 3.88
N PHE A 27 11.55 6.07 3.63
CA PHE A 27 12.77 6.89 3.68
C PHE A 27 12.91 7.69 5.00
N SER A 28 11.92 7.60 5.88
CA SER A 28 11.98 8.22 7.21
C SER A 28 12.97 7.48 8.09
N LYS A 29 13.78 8.25 8.83
CA LYS A 29 14.65 7.70 9.88
C LYS A 29 13.86 7.23 11.11
N ALA A 30 12.63 7.71 11.27
CA ALA A 30 11.73 7.30 12.32
C ALA A 30 10.94 6.06 11.84
N ASN A 31 11.44 4.87 12.18
CA ASN A 31 10.70 3.61 12.02
C ASN A 31 9.57 3.57 13.06
N SER A 32 8.43 4.18 12.74
CA SER A 32 7.25 4.17 13.60
C SER A 32 6.29 3.08 13.18
N ASP A 33 5.96 2.13 14.05
CA ASP A 33 4.95 1.12 13.71
C ASP A 33 3.55 1.72 13.61
N ILE A 34 3.34 2.90 14.21
CA ILE A 34 2.09 3.64 14.15
C ILE A 34 1.83 4.16 12.72
N SER A 35 2.85 4.67 12.02
CA SER A 35 2.66 5.14 10.63
C SER A 35 2.29 4.00 9.70
N LEU A 36 2.94 2.85 9.87
CA LEU A 36 2.65 1.63 9.12
C LEU A 36 1.22 1.14 9.37
N LEU A 37 0.78 1.07 10.63
CA LEU A 37 -0.60 0.71 10.98
C LEU A 37 -1.62 1.68 10.37
N LEU A 38 -1.37 2.98 10.45
CA LEU A 38 -2.27 4.02 9.94
C LEU A 38 -2.41 3.96 8.42
N LEU A 39 -1.30 3.75 7.71
CA LEU A 39 -1.29 3.60 6.26
C LEU A 39 -1.93 2.27 5.81
N CYS A 40 -1.71 1.17 6.53
CA CYS A 40 -2.42 -0.09 6.29
C CYS A 40 -3.93 0.08 6.49
N ALA A 41 -4.36 0.74 7.57
CA ALA A 41 -5.77 1.03 7.81
C ALA A 41 -6.37 1.91 6.71
N LEU A 42 -5.62 2.90 6.21
CA LEU A 42 -6.02 3.74 5.08
C LEU A 42 -6.22 2.90 3.81
N TRP A 43 -5.35 1.93 3.53
CA TRP A 43 -5.51 1.03 2.39
C TRP A 43 -6.73 0.11 2.55
N ILE A 44 -6.95 -0.46 3.74
CA ILE A 44 -8.14 -1.27 4.04
C ILE A 44 -9.42 -0.44 3.85
N LEU A 45 -9.41 0.80 4.30
CA LEU A 45 -10.52 1.74 4.10
C LEU A 45 -10.75 1.98 2.61
N ALA A 46 -9.68 2.18 1.82
CA ALA A 46 -9.77 2.35 0.38
C ALA A 46 -10.40 1.13 -0.31
N ILE A 47 -10.03 -0.08 0.10
CA ILE A 47 -10.63 -1.33 -0.39
C ILE A 47 -12.14 -1.33 -0.10
N LYS A 48 -12.55 -1.04 1.14
CA LYS A 48 -13.96 -1.04 1.53
C LYS A 48 -14.78 0.03 0.80
N LEU A 49 -14.28 1.27 0.73
CA LEU A 49 -14.99 2.40 0.14
C LEU A 49 -15.08 2.31 -1.39
N PHE A 50 -14.01 1.88 -2.05
CA PHE A 50 -13.93 1.87 -3.51
C PHE A 50 -14.11 0.48 -4.13
N LYS A 51 -14.39 -0.54 -3.31
CA LYS A 51 -14.52 -1.94 -3.74
C LYS A 51 -13.35 -2.37 -4.64
N LEU A 52 -12.14 -2.03 -4.21
CA LEU A 52 -10.93 -2.42 -4.95
C LEU A 52 -10.87 -3.95 -5.00
N LYS A 53 -10.46 -4.51 -6.14
CA LYS A 53 -10.20 -5.95 -6.27
C LYS A 53 -8.82 -6.31 -5.72
N SER A 54 -8.63 -7.55 -5.29
CA SER A 54 -7.36 -8.12 -4.80
C SER A 54 -6.21 -7.88 -5.79
N ALA A 55 -6.50 -7.93 -7.08
CA ALA A 55 -5.56 -7.64 -8.17
C ALA A 55 -4.91 -6.26 -8.04
N MET A 56 -5.59 -5.26 -7.48
CA MET A 56 -4.99 -3.94 -7.23
C MET A 56 -3.98 -4.01 -6.08
N THR A 57 -4.29 -4.73 -5.00
CA THR A 57 -3.38 -4.94 -3.87
C THR A 57 -2.11 -5.65 -4.34
N PHE A 58 -2.24 -6.73 -5.13
CA PHE A 58 -1.08 -7.42 -5.69
C PHE A 58 -0.25 -6.55 -6.64
N LYS A 59 -0.88 -5.69 -7.45
CA LYS A 59 -0.13 -4.71 -8.27
C LYS A 59 0.72 -3.79 -7.40
N VAL A 60 0.21 -3.32 -6.27
CA VAL A 60 0.99 -2.51 -5.33
C VAL A 60 2.11 -3.34 -4.68
N THR A 61 1.86 -4.61 -4.34
CA THR A 61 2.91 -5.53 -3.87
C THR A 61 4.04 -5.66 -4.88
N PHE A 62 3.74 -5.80 -6.18
CA PHE A 62 4.74 -5.85 -7.24
C PHE A 62 5.53 -4.54 -7.37
N VAL A 63 4.88 -3.39 -7.16
CA VAL A 63 5.58 -2.10 -7.09
C VAL A 63 6.57 -2.09 -5.93
N PHE A 64 6.19 -2.56 -4.74
CA PHE A 64 7.13 -2.66 -3.62
C PHE A 64 8.27 -3.64 -3.90
N LEU A 65 7.99 -4.77 -4.55
CA LEU A 65 9.04 -5.72 -4.95
C LEU A 65 10.04 -5.10 -5.93
N ALA A 66 9.56 -4.34 -6.92
CA ALA A 66 10.41 -3.59 -7.83
C ALA A 66 11.23 -2.52 -7.07
N THR A 67 10.61 -1.79 -6.15
CA THR A 67 11.30 -0.81 -5.30
C THR A 67 12.40 -1.47 -4.46
N LEU A 68 12.14 -2.64 -3.87
CA LEU A 68 13.13 -3.39 -3.10
C LEU A 68 14.35 -3.75 -3.96
N PHE A 69 14.11 -4.24 -5.19
CA PHE A 69 15.18 -4.56 -6.14
C PHE A 69 16.05 -3.34 -6.47
N PHE A 70 15.44 -2.20 -6.80
CA PHE A 70 16.20 -0.98 -7.11
C PHE A 70 16.93 -0.42 -5.89
N LEU A 71 16.33 -0.46 -4.69
CA LEU A 71 17.01 -0.06 -3.46
C LEU A 71 18.25 -0.90 -3.22
N PHE A 72 18.15 -2.23 -3.37
CA PHE A 72 19.28 -3.13 -3.19
C PHE A 72 20.43 -2.84 -4.17
N LEU A 73 20.13 -2.44 -5.41
CA LEU A 73 21.14 -2.11 -6.42
C LEU A 73 21.81 -0.74 -6.20
N ILE A 74 21.04 0.27 -5.77
CA ILE A 74 21.52 1.67 -5.73
C ILE A 74 22.15 2.00 -4.39
N SER A 75 21.54 1.58 -3.28
CA SER A 75 22.03 1.90 -1.93
C SER A 75 21.46 0.89 -0.93
N PRO A 76 22.28 -0.03 -0.39
CA PRO A 76 21.83 -1.05 0.55
C PRO A 76 21.64 -0.48 1.97
N ASP A 77 20.90 0.63 2.11
CA ASP A 77 20.46 1.07 3.42
C ASP A 77 19.53 0.00 4.01
N GLN A 78 20.03 -0.68 5.03
CA GLN A 78 19.35 -1.81 5.65
C GLN A 78 17.96 -1.43 6.16
N LYS A 79 17.80 -0.19 6.67
CA LYS A 79 16.53 0.27 7.23
C LYS A 79 15.44 0.42 6.18
N SER A 80 15.72 1.10 5.06
CA SER A 80 14.75 1.22 3.96
C SER A 80 14.42 -0.14 3.34
N ILE A 81 15.40 -1.03 3.20
CA ILE A 81 15.20 -2.40 2.68
C ILE A 81 14.25 -3.19 3.58
N GLU A 82 14.51 -3.23 4.89
CA GLU A 82 13.64 -3.89 5.87
C GLU A 82 12.22 -3.32 5.85
N ARG A 83 12.11 -1.99 5.73
CA ARG A 83 10.81 -1.32 5.69
C ARG A 83 10.01 -1.69 4.46
N VAL A 84 10.63 -1.72 3.28
CA VAL A 84 9.97 -2.16 2.04
C VAL A 84 9.61 -3.65 2.11
N ALA A 85 10.47 -4.50 2.66
CA ALA A 85 10.17 -5.91 2.87
C ALA A 85 8.94 -6.10 3.79
N THR A 86 8.82 -5.29 4.84
CA THR A 86 7.65 -5.27 5.71
C THR A 86 6.38 -4.89 4.94
N TRP A 87 6.44 -3.85 4.11
CA TRP A 87 5.33 -3.46 3.23
C TRP A 87 4.92 -4.58 2.26
N ILE A 88 5.88 -5.28 1.66
CA ILE A 88 5.64 -6.43 0.79
C ILE A 88 4.87 -7.51 1.56
N PHE A 89 5.35 -7.90 2.74
CA PHE A 89 4.71 -8.94 3.55
C PHE A 89 3.26 -8.58 3.89
N LEU A 90 3.04 -7.36 4.38
CA LEU A 90 1.70 -6.89 4.77
C LEU A 90 0.74 -6.87 3.57
N PHE A 91 1.18 -6.34 2.43
CA PHE A 91 0.33 -6.29 1.24
C PHE A 91 0.09 -7.66 0.63
N LEU A 92 1.04 -8.58 0.74
CA LEU A 92 0.85 -9.96 0.31
C LEU A 92 -0.22 -10.66 1.15
N VAL A 93 -0.11 -10.60 2.48
CA VAL A 93 -1.09 -11.17 3.41
C VAL A 93 -2.47 -10.57 3.16
N LEU A 94 -2.53 -9.25 3.04
CA LEU A 94 -3.78 -8.53 2.79
C LEU A 94 -4.41 -8.88 1.44
N GLY A 95 -3.60 -9.00 0.39
CA GLY A 95 -4.03 -9.41 -0.94
C GLY A 95 -4.58 -10.84 -0.95
N ILE A 96 -3.94 -11.76 -0.23
CA ILE A 96 -4.40 -13.15 -0.07
C ILE A 96 -5.74 -13.20 0.68
N VAL A 97 -5.86 -12.52 1.83
CA VAL A 97 -7.11 -12.45 2.59
C VAL A 97 -8.22 -11.86 1.75
N GLN A 98 -7.92 -10.81 0.98
CA GLN A 98 -8.87 -10.19 0.07
C GLN A 98 -9.30 -11.15 -1.05
N GLN A 99 -8.37 -11.87 -1.66
CA GLN A 99 -8.67 -12.86 -2.70
C GLN A 99 -9.58 -13.99 -2.19
N PHE A 100 -9.32 -14.51 -0.99
CA PHE A 100 -10.19 -15.53 -0.40
C PHE A 100 -11.62 -15.02 -0.21
N ARG A 101 -11.78 -13.78 0.25
CA ARG A 101 -13.10 -13.17 0.39
C ARG A 101 -13.82 -12.95 -0.93
N GLU A 102 -13.08 -12.64 -1.99
CA GLU A 102 -13.63 -12.46 -3.35
C GLU A 102 -14.05 -13.78 -4.00
N VAL A 103 -13.39 -14.90 -3.68
CA VAL A 103 -13.74 -16.23 -4.20
C VAL A 103 -14.89 -16.87 -3.41
N ALA A 104 -15.01 -16.57 -2.11
CA ALA A 104 -16.05 -17.12 -1.25
C ALA A 104 -17.41 -16.38 -1.34
N SER A 105 -17.47 -15.23 -2.02
CA SER A 105 -18.68 -14.42 -2.24
C SER A 105 -19.28 -14.66 -3.61
#